data_AF-A0A0R2H1E8-F1
#
_entry.id   AF-A0A0R2H1E8-F1
#
_cell.length_a   1.000
_cell.length_b   1.000
_cell.length_c   1.000
_cell.angle_alpha   90.00
_cell.angle_beta   90.00
_cell.angle_gamma   90.00
#
_symmetry.space_group_name_H-M   'P 1'
#
loop_
_entity.id
_entity.type
_entity.pdbx_description
1 polymer ?
#
loop_
_entity_poly.entity_id
_entity_poly.type
_entity_poly.pdbx_seq_one_letter_code
_entity_poly.pdbx_strand_id
1 'polypeptide(L)'
;MTLPRFYLPYVLGIVIAPIIGGLVGKRSKKISLIGMTVGLILVLITPFFTSSVLILSTFKSVFNGWLTEIYRHQDELPKDKRIWVKYTIQSMGSIAHQFVLMIIGSLLVMGNQSSVKTFFVVTSQKIPTVESRTLMTNWNGIATGILLIGLIVYGLGSAIKINVK
;
A
#
# COMPACT_ATOMS: atom_id res chain seq x y z
N MET A 1 -8.86 -16.24 -13.06
CA MET A 1 -9.00 -15.32 -11.91
C MET A 1 -9.83 -14.14 -12.39
N THR A 2 -11.06 -13.94 -11.91
CA THR A 2 -12.01 -13.00 -12.53
C THR A 2 -11.85 -11.59 -11.96
N LEU A 3 -11.79 -10.59 -12.85
CA LEU A 3 -11.71 -9.14 -12.58
C LEU A 3 -12.57 -8.63 -11.39
N PRO A 4 -13.82 -9.11 -11.19
CA PRO A 4 -14.70 -8.60 -10.14
C PRO A 4 -14.18 -8.83 -8.72
N ARG A 5 -13.42 -9.90 -8.47
CA ARG A 5 -12.94 -10.25 -7.12
C ARG A 5 -11.90 -9.27 -6.56
N PHE A 6 -11.23 -8.50 -7.43
CA PHE A 6 -10.20 -7.53 -7.05
C PHE A 6 -10.74 -6.11 -7.11
N TYR A 7 -11.42 -5.80 -8.21
CA TYR A 7 -11.82 -4.45 -8.51
C TYR A 7 -12.98 -3.98 -7.64
N LEU A 8 -13.97 -4.86 -7.39
CA LEU A 8 -15.15 -4.49 -6.62
C LEU A 8 -14.82 -4.15 -5.16
N PRO A 9 -14.08 -4.98 -4.38
CA PRO A 9 -13.70 -4.61 -3.02
C PRO A 9 -12.85 -3.33 -2.97
N TYR A 10 -11.97 -3.15 -3.95
CA TYR A 10 -11.13 -1.95 -4.04
C TYR A 10 -11.96 -0.67 -4.23
N VAL A 11 -12.85 -0.67 -5.22
CA VAL A 11 -13.72 0.50 -5.51
C VAL A 11 -14.67 0.75 -4.35
N LEU A 12 -15.29 -0.29 -3.80
CA LEU A 12 -16.15 -0.17 -2.63
C LEU A 12 -15.42 0.48 -1.46
N GLY A 13 -14.18 0.07 -1.20
CA GLY A 13 -13.38 0.65 -0.12
C GLY A 13 -13.13 2.15 -0.30
N ILE A 14 -12.86 2.60 -1.53
CA ILE A 14 -12.73 4.03 -1.84
C ILE A 14 -14.05 4.77 -1.60
N VAL A 15 -15.17 4.21 -2.05
CA VAL A 15 -16.50 4.84 -1.96
C VAL A 15 -16.96 4.99 -0.50
N ILE A 16 -16.69 4.00 0.36
CA ILE A 16 -17.09 4.08 1.79
C ILE A 16 -16.12 4.91 2.64
N ALA A 17 -14.91 5.17 2.16
CA ALA A 17 -13.87 5.84 2.94
C ALA A 17 -14.27 7.23 3.48
N PRO A 18 -14.98 8.12 2.75
CA PRO A 18 -15.41 9.40 3.31
C PRO A 18 -16.35 9.24 4.51
N ILE A 19 -17.24 8.22 4.47
CA ILE A 19 -18.16 7.90 5.58
C ILE A 19 -17.35 7.48 6.81
N ILE A 20 -16.44 6.51 6.63
CA ILE A 20 -15.59 6.05 7.73
C ILE A 20 -14.73 7.20 8.25
N GLY A 21 -14.12 7.99 7.37
CA GLY A 21 -13.31 9.15 7.73
C GLY A 21 -14.07 10.18 8.55
N GLY A 22 -15.33 10.45 8.20
CA GLY A 22 -16.24 11.28 9.00
C GLY A 22 -16.48 10.71 10.40
N LEU A 23 -16.70 9.40 10.52
CA LEU A 23 -16.91 8.72 11.81
C LEU A 23 -15.66 8.73 12.71
N VAL A 24 -14.47 8.55 12.13
CA VAL A 24 -13.21 8.54 12.92
C VAL A 24 -12.66 9.93 13.22
N GLY A 25 -13.05 10.95 12.43
CA GLY A 25 -12.76 12.36 12.70
C GLY A 25 -11.28 12.65 12.98
N LYS A 26 -10.98 13.25 14.14
CA LYS A 26 -9.59 13.58 14.56
C LYS A 26 -8.68 12.36 14.70
N ARG A 27 -9.24 11.16 14.89
CA ARG A 27 -8.48 9.90 14.99
C ARG A 27 -8.17 9.28 13.62
N SER A 28 -8.54 9.94 12.52
CA SER A 28 -8.35 9.46 11.14
C SER A 28 -6.94 8.95 10.86
N LYS A 29 -5.89 9.70 11.27
CA LYS A 29 -4.50 9.25 11.12
C LYS A 29 -4.26 7.90 11.80
N LYS A 30 -4.50 7.82 13.11
CA LYS A 30 -4.19 6.64 13.92
C LYS A 30 -4.98 5.42 13.44
N ILE A 31 -6.28 5.58 13.22
CA ILE A 31 -7.14 4.48 12.80
C ILE A 31 -6.80 4.03 11.37
N SER A 32 -6.43 4.95 10.48
CA SER A 32 -5.98 4.57 9.14
C SER A 32 -4.67 3.79 9.16
N LEU A 33 -3.70 4.18 9.99
CA LEU A 33 -2.46 3.43 10.14
C LEU A 33 -2.72 2.01 10.67
N ILE A 34 -3.55 1.87 11.70
CA ILE A 34 -3.95 0.56 12.22
C ILE A 34 -4.65 -0.26 11.13
N GLY A 35 -5.62 0.31 10.44
CA GLY A 35 -6.35 -0.36 9.36
C GLY A 35 -5.45 -0.79 8.20
N MET A 36 -4.49 0.04 7.80
CA MET A 36 -3.49 -0.33 6.79
C MET A 36 -2.57 -1.44 7.28
N THR A 37 -2.13 -1.42 8.53
CA THR A 37 -1.31 -2.51 9.12
C THR A 37 -2.08 -3.83 9.14
N VAL A 38 -3.33 -3.82 9.63
CA VAL A 38 -4.20 -5.00 9.63
C VAL A 38 -4.43 -5.50 8.21
N GLY A 39 -4.71 -4.59 7.27
CA GLY A 39 -4.88 -4.93 5.86
C GLY A 39 -3.65 -5.61 5.26
N LEU A 40 -2.45 -5.08 5.51
CA LEU A 40 -1.20 -5.67 5.02
C LEU A 40 -0.91 -7.04 5.66
N ILE A 41 -1.22 -7.24 6.96
CA ILE A 41 -1.10 -8.56 7.60
C ILE A 41 -2.05 -9.56 6.93
N LEU A 42 -3.29 -9.16 6.64
CA LEU A 42 -4.27 -10.03 5.98
C LEU A 42 -3.89 -10.40 4.54
N VAL A 43 -3.09 -9.58 3.83
CA VAL A 43 -2.55 -9.93 2.50
C VAL A 43 -1.71 -11.21 2.56
N LEU A 44 -1.07 -11.49 3.70
CA LEU A 44 -0.22 -12.67 3.88
C LEU A 44 -1.00 -13.96 4.17
N ILE A 45 -2.33 -13.89 4.35
CA ILE A 45 -3.18 -15.00 4.80
C ILE A 45 -4.26 -15.31 3.75
N THR A 46 -4.15 -16.45 3.06
CA THR A 46 -4.78 -16.69 1.74
C THR A 46 -6.26 -17.15 1.70
N PRO A 47 -7.13 -16.89 2.68
CA PRO A 47 -8.52 -16.61 2.32
C PRO A 47 -8.88 -15.13 2.44
N PHE A 48 -8.06 -14.32 3.12
CA PHE A 48 -8.40 -12.95 3.46
C PHE A 48 -7.99 -11.90 2.42
N PHE A 49 -7.46 -12.31 1.27
CA PHE A 49 -7.00 -11.39 0.23
C PHE A 49 -8.08 -10.40 -0.23
N THR A 50 -9.31 -10.86 -0.47
CA THR A 50 -10.41 -9.96 -0.89
C THR A 50 -10.73 -8.93 0.19
N SER A 51 -10.78 -9.36 1.45
CA SER A 51 -11.02 -8.50 2.61
C SER A 51 -9.85 -7.54 2.85
N SER A 52 -8.61 -7.97 2.61
CA SER A 52 -7.44 -7.12 2.74
C SER A 52 -7.44 -5.99 1.72
N VAL A 53 -7.84 -6.27 0.47
CA VAL A 53 -8.02 -5.25 -0.57
C VAL A 53 -9.07 -4.20 -0.15
N LEU A 54 -10.21 -4.63 0.38
CA LEU A 54 -11.24 -3.72 0.89
C LEU A 54 -10.70 -2.84 2.04
N ILE A 55 -10.08 -3.47 3.05
CA ILE A 55 -9.54 -2.77 4.21
C ILE A 55 -8.45 -1.77 3.79
N LEU A 56 -7.49 -2.20 2.96
CA LEU A 56 -6.39 -1.36 2.50
C LEU A 56 -6.89 -0.17 1.67
N SER A 57 -7.79 -0.39 0.71
CA SER A 57 -8.32 0.69 -0.12
C SER A 57 -9.11 1.71 0.70
N THR A 58 -9.87 1.24 1.68
CA THR A 58 -10.65 2.08 2.60
C THR A 58 -9.74 2.95 3.46
N PHE A 59 -8.86 2.34 4.25
CA PHE A 59 -8.04 3.08 5.21
C PHE A 59 -6.92 3.90 4.55
N LYS A 60 -6.42 3.47 3.38
CA LYS A 60 -5.57 4.32 2.54
C LYS A 60 -6.31 5.58 2.09
N SER A 61 -7.58 5.46 1.69
CA SER A 61 -8.39 6.60 1.26
C SER A 61 -8.74 7.53 2.42
N VAL A 62 -9.07 6.99 3.60
CA VAL A 62 -9.24 7.79 4.83
C VAL A 62 -7.96 8.54 5.18
N PHE A 63 -6.81 7.88 5.13
CA PHE A 63 -5.51 8.52 5.37
C PHE A 63 -5.21 9.63 4.37
N ASN A 64 -5.50 9.38 3.08
CA ASN A 64 -5.31 10.37 2.03
C ASN A 64 -6.23 11.60 2.22
N GLY A 65 -7.48 11.38 2.65
CA GLY A 65 -8.40 12.46 3.02
C GLY A 65 -7.87 13.30 4.18
N TRP A 66 -7.40 12.65 5.24
CA TRP A 66 -6.75 13.32 6.37
C TRP A 66 -5.51 14.12 5.95
N LEU A 67 -4.64 13.56 5.12
CA LEU A 67 -3.49 14.28 4.56
C LEU A 67 -3.94 15.50 3.76
N THR A 68 -4.94 15.37 2.88
CA THR A 68 -5.48 16.50 2.11
C THR A 68 -5.90 17.63 3.05
N GLU A 69 -6.58 17.31 4.15
CA GLU A 69 -7.05 18.32 5.08
C GLU A 69 -5.90 19.04 5.77
N ILE A 70 -4.84 18.32 6.16
CA ILE A 70 -3.63 18.94 6.71
C ILE A 70 -2.98 19.87 5.69
N TYR A 71 -2.74 19.41 4.47
CA TYR A 71 -2.13 20.25 3.44
C TYR A 71 -2.98 21.47 3.12
N ARG A 72 -4.31 21.35 3.19
CA ARG A 72 -5.24 22.45 2.96
C ARG A 72 -5.15 23.53 4.05
N HIS A 73 -4.83 23.16 5.29
CA HIS A 73 -4.74 24.08 6.44
C HIS A 73 -3.31 24.58 6.74
N GLN A 74 -2.34 24.31 5.86
CA GLN A 74 -0.96 24.80 6.03
C GLN A 74 -0.80 26.22 5.51
N ASP A 75 -0.80 27.20 6.40
CA ASP A 75 -0.80 28.63 6.05
C ASP A 75 0.50 29.16 5.46
N GLU A 76 1.61 28.45 5.69
CA GLU A 76 2.94 28.80 5.15
C GLU A 76 3.06 28.60 3.63
N LEU A 77 2.17 27.80 3.03
CA LEU A 77 2.19 27.50 1.61
C LEU A 77 1.10 28.30 0.86
N PRO A 78 1.42 28.90 -0.30
CA PRO A 78 0.41 29.45 -1.21
C PRO A 78 -0.65 28.40 -1.57
N LYS A 79 -1.93 28.81 -1.63
CA LYS A 79 -3.08 27.89 -1.82
C LYS A 79 -2.94 27.02 -3.08
N ASP A 80 -2.40 27.59 -4.14
CA ASP A 80 -2.07 26.95 -5.42
C ASP A 80 -0.97 25.87 -5.31
N LYS A 81 -0.08 25.97 -4.31
CA LYS A 81 1.06 25.06 -4.13
C LYS A 81 0.81 23.92 -3.14
N ARG A 82 -0.14 24.07 -2.21
CA ARG A 82 -0.44 23.08 -1.15
C ARG A 82 -0.72 21.67 -1.69
N ILE A 83 -1.59 21.59 -2.70
CA ILE A 83 -1.99 20.31 -3.32
C ILE A 83 -0.87 19.76 -4.22
N TRP A 84 -0.15 20.64 -4.92
CA TRP A 84 1.00 20.25 -5.73
C TRP A 84 2.09 19.57 -4.89
N VAL A 85 2.46 20.14 -3.74
CA VAL A 85 3.45 19.56 -2.81
C VAL A 85 3.03 18.17 -2.35
N LYS A 86 1.75 17.99 -1.97
CA LYS A 86 1.20 16.67 -1.60
C LYS A 86 1.41 15.65 -2.72
N TYR A 87 1.03 16.00 -3.96
CA TYR A 87 1.17 15.09 -5.09
C TYR A 87 2.62 14.78 -5.42
N THR A 88 3.52 15.76 -5.32
CA THR A 88 4.97 15.56 -5.53
C THR A 88 5.56 14.58 -4.51
N ILE A 89 5.21 14.70 -3.23
CA ILE A 89 5.69 13.77 -2.20
C ILE A 89 5.13 12.36 -2.44
N GLN A 90 3.84 12.25 -2.79
CA GLN A 90 3.21 10.97 -3.08
C GLN A 90 3.79 10.30 -4.34
N SER A 91 4.07 11.07 -5.40
CA SER A 91 4.64 10.55 -6.63
C SER A 91 6.08 10.09 -6.42
N MET A 92 6.91 10.88 -5.73
CA MET A 92 8.27 10.49 -5.38
C MET A 92 8.30 9.23 -4.51
N GLY A 93 7.41 9.12 -3.53
CA GLY A 93 7.27 7.90 -2.72
C GLY A 93 6.87 6.68 -3.56
N SER A 94 5.95 6.83 -4.50
CA SER A 94 5.55 5.75 -5.43
C SER A 94 6.71 5.32 -6.33
N ILE A 95 7.46 6.27 -6.90
CA ILE A 95 8.61 6.00 -7.77
C ILE A 95 9.69 5.26 -6.99
N ALA A 96 10.06 5.76 -5.81
CA ALA A 96 11.05 5.12 -4.95
C ALA A 96 10.65 3.67 -4.62
N HIS A 97 9.38 3.46 -4.25
CA HIS A 97 8.87 2.11 -3.99
C HIS A 97 8.95 1.20 -5.22
N GLN A 98 8.54 1.68 -6.39
CA GLN A 98 8.63 0.93 -7.64
C GLN A 98 10.08 0.54 -7.96
N PHE A 99 11.03 1.46 -7.83
CA PHE A 99 12.45 1.17 -8.04
C PHE A 99 13.00 0.12 -7.07
N VAL A 100 12.69 0.25 -5.78
CA VAL A 100 13.12 -0.73 -4.76
C VAL A 100 12.55 -2.11 -5.06
N LEU A 101 11.26 -2.18 -5.40
CA LEU A 101 10.64 -3.44 -5.80
C LEU A 101 11.31 -4.00 -7.06
N MET A 102 11.50 -3.18 -8.10
CA MET A 102 12.14 -3.66 -9.34
C MET A 102 13.52 -4.28 -9.10
N ILE A 103 14.35 -3.67 -8.25
CA ILE A 103 15.69 -4.19 -7.90
C ILE A 103 15.58 -5.50 -7.11
N ILE A 104 14.70 -5.56 -6.10
CA ILE A 104 14.55 -6.79 -5.30
C ILE A 104 13.97 -7.92 -6.16
N GLY A 105 13.03 -7.59 -7.06
CA GLY A 105 12.42 -8.54 -7.98
C GLY A 105 13.44 -9.11 -8.94
N SER A 106 14.31 -8.27 -9.51
CA SER A 106 15.37 -8.73 -10.40
C SER A 106 16.39 -9.61 -9.67
N LEU A 107 16.79 -9.26 -8.44
CA LEU A 107 17.72 -10.08 -7.64
C LEU A 107 17.15 -11.47 -7.31
N LEU A 108 15.86 -11.56 -6.96
CA LEU A 108 15.18 -12.84 -6.70
C LEU A 108 15.08 -13.71 -7.97
N VAL A 109 14.91 -13.08 -9.13
CA VAL A 109 14.93 -13.77 -10.41
C VAL A 109 16.35 -14.19 -10.77
N MET A 110 17.36 -13.35 -10.61
CA MET A 110 18.74 -13.68 -10.97
C MET A 110 19.39 -14.73 -10.06
N GLY A 111 19.04 -14.76 -8.77
CA GLY A 111 19.56 -15.74 -7.81
C GLY A 111 19.09 -17.18 -8.06
N ASN A 112 18.02 -17.36 -8.84
CA ASN A 112 17.53 -18.66 -9.29
C ASN A 112 17.90 -18.82 -10.78
N GLN A 113 18.97 -19.53 -11.11
CA GLN A 113 19.57 -19.60 -12.46
C GLN A 113 18.61 -20.02 -13.60
N SER A 114 17.42 -20.56 -13.29
CA SER A 114 16.35 -20.92 -14.25
C SER A 114 15.29 -19.83 -14.49
N SER A 115 15.32 -18.73 -13.74
CA SER A 115 14.11 -17.98 -13.35
C SER A 115 13.65 -16.87 -14.29
N VAL A 116 14.47 -16.29 -15.17
CA VAL A 116 13.97 -15.26 -16.12
C VAL A 116 12.97 -15.87 -17.11
N LYS A 117 13.31 -17.03 -17.70
CA LYS A 117 12.40 -17.79 -18.57
C LYS A 117 11.19 -18.29 -17.78
N THR A 118 11.38 -18.79 -16.57
CA THR A 118 10.28 -19.21 -15.70
C THR A 118 9.35 -18.04 -15.39
N PHE A 119 9.85 -16.86 -15.02
CA PHE A 119 9.06 -15.65 -14.71
C PHE A 119 8.20 -15.17 -15.90
N PHE A 120 8.73 -15.16 -17.12
CA PHE A 120 7.94 -14.85 -18.32
C PHE A 120 6.91 -15.95 -18.65
N VAL A 121 7.24 -17.21 -18.39
CA VAL A 121 6.31 -18.34 -18.52
C VAL A 121 5.23 -18.30 -17.42
N VAL A 122 5.56 -17.85 -16.19
CA VAL A 122 4.64 -17.66 -15.04
C VAL A 122 3.52 -16.68 -15.38
N THR A 123 3.85 -15.55 -16.01
CA THR A 123 2.88 -14.51 -16.38
C THR A 123 2.07 -14.86 -17.63
N SER A 124 2.53 -15.83 -18.41
CA SER A 124 1.94 -16.19 -19.71
C SER A 124 1.14 -17.50 -19.69
N GLN A 125 1.28 -18.34 -18.66
CA GLN A 125 0.59 -19.63 -18.57
C GLN A 125 -0.78 -19.55 -17.88
N LYS A 126 -1.75 -20.28 -18.44
CA LYS A 126 -3.15 -20.35 -17.93
C LYS A 126 -3.26 -21.04 -16.57
N ILE A 127 -2.33 -21.95 -16.25
CA ILE A 127 -2.21 -22.65 -14.97
C ILE A 127 -0.77 -22.52 -14.48
N PRO A 128 -0.52 -21.86 -13.33
CA PRO A 128 0.83 -21.67 -12.81
C PRO A 128 1.46 -22.98 -12.29
N THR A 129 2.73 -23.22 -12.59
CA THR A 129 3.53 -24.32 -12.02
C THR A 129 3.75 -24.16 -10.50
N VAL A 130 4.19 -25.20 -9.79
CA VAL A 130 4.47 -25.10 -8.34
C VAL A 130 5.58 -24.08 -8.06
N GLU A 131 6.67 -24.12 -8.82
CA GLU A 131 7.79 -23.18 -8.72
C GLU A 131 7.32 -21.72 -8.93
N SER A 132 6.43 -21.50 -9.91
CA SER A 132 5.86 -20.17 -10.19
C SER A 132 5.02 -19.62 -9.03
N ARG A 133 4.24 -20.47 -8.37
CA ARG A 133 3.42 -20.09 -7.21
C ARG A 133 4.30 -19.75 -6.02
N THR A 134 5.36 -20.50 -5.79
CA THR A 134 6.33 -20.23 -4.72
C THR A 134 7.05 -18.91 -4.96
N LEU A 135 7.54 -18.65 -6.18
CA LEU A 135 8.16 -17.38 -6.55
C LEU A 135 7.21 -16.18 -6.31
N MET A 136 5.96 -16.28 -6.77
CA MET A 136 4.96 -15.22 -6.56
C MET A 136 4.56 -15.03 -5.10
N THR A 137 4.49 -16.10 -4.32
CA THR A 137 4.17 -16.03 -2.89
C THR A 137 5.30 -15.36 -2.11
N ASN A 138 6.56 -15.76 -2.38
CA ASN A 138 7.73 -15.14 -1.77
C ASN A 138 7.85 -13.66 -2.14
N TRP A 139 7.61 -13.35 -3.42
CA TRP A 139 7.56 -11.98 -3.93
C TRP A 139 6.53 -11.12 -3.19
N ASN A 140 5.28 -11.61 -3.10
CA ASN A 140 4.21 -10.91 -2.41
C ASN A 140 4.53 -10.71 -0.92
N GLY A 141 5.14 -11.71 -0.27
CA GLY A 141 5.58 -11.64 1.12
C GLY A 141 6.63 -10.53 1.34
N ILE A 142 7.66 -10.47 0.49
CA ILE A 142 8.72 -9.46 0.58
C ILE A 142 8.14 -8.06 0.34
N ALA A 143 7.35 -7.88 -0.73
CA ALA A 143 6.75 -6.58 -1.04
C ALA A 143 5.83 -6.08 0.09
N THR A 144 5.00 -6.97 0.64
CA THR A 144 4.13 -6.66 1.79
C THR A 144 4.94 -6.34 3.05
N GLY A 145 6.03 -7.07 3.29
CA GLY A 145 6.94 -6.83 4.42
C GLY A 145 7.60 -5.46 4.38
N ILE A 146 8.09 -5.04 3.21
CA ILE A 146 8.67 -3.70 3.02
C ILE A 146 7.65 -2.61 3.35
N LEU A 147 6.41 -2.76 2.87
CA LEU A 147 5.33 -1.83 3.16
C LEU A 147 4.98 -1.79 4.64
N LEU A 148 4.94 -2.94 5.32
CA LEU A 148 4.71 -3.03 6.76
C LEU A 148 5.80 -2.32 7.56
N ILE A 149 7.07 -2.54 7.22
CA ILE A 149 8.19 -1.86 7.87
C ILE A 149 8.08 -0.35 7.67
N GLY A 150 7.83 0.12 6.44
CA GLY A 150 7.64 1.54 6.15
C GLY A 150 6.49 2.15 6.97
N LEU A 151 5.38 1.43 7.10
CA LEU A 151 4.21 1.87 7.86
C LEU A 151 4.48 1.93 9.37
N ILE A 152 5.21 0.96 9.91
CA ILE A 152 5.62 0.92 11.33
C ILE A 152 6.59 2.06 11.62
N VAL A 153 7.62 2.25 10.79
CA VAL A 153 8.59 3.35 10.93
C VAL A 153 7.87 4.70 10.91
N TYR A 154 6.95 4.90 9.97
CA TYR A 154 6.14 6.12 9.91
C TYR A 154 5.28 6.28 11.17
N GLY A 155 4.59 5.21 11.60
CA GLY A 155 3.76 5.21 12.80
C GLY A 155 4.54 5.62 14.05
N LEU A 156 5.68 4.98 14.29
CA LEU A 156 6.59 5.24 15.42
C LEU A 156 7.18 6.65 15.35
N GLY A 157 7.76 7.05 14.22
CA GLY A 157 8.32 8.39 14.04
C GLY A 157 7.29 9.51 14.25
N SER A 158 6.03 9.23 13.93
CA SER A 158 4.93 10.17 14.12
C SER A 158 4.41 10.25 15.56
N ALA A 159 4.64 9.22 16.38
CA ALA A 159 4.37 9.23 17.81
C ALA A 159 5.46 9.98 18.59
N ILE A 160 6.70 9.93 18.10
CA ILE A 160 7.87 10.60 18.70
C ILE A 160 7.82 12.13 18.51
N LYS A 161 7.16 12.64 17.46
CA LYS A 161 7.07 14.09 17.17
C LYS A 161 6.01 14.88 18.00
N ILE A 162 5.47 14.34 19.08
CA ILE A 162 4.58 15.08 20.01
C ILE A 162 5.34 15.39 21.31
N ASN A 163 6.42 16.17 21.22
CA ASN A 163 6.95 16.91 22.38
C ASN A 163 7.91 18.05 21.98
N VAL A 164 7.61 18.75 20.89
CA VAL A 164 8.27 20.03 20.63
C VAL A 164 7.29 21.10 21.06
N LYS A 165 7.57 21.68 22.23
CA LYS A 165 6.94 22.90 22.75
C LYS A 165 7.12 24.06 21.78
#